data_AF-A0A849K3V7-F1
#
_entry.id   AF-A0A849K3V7-F1
#
_cell.length_a   1.000
_cell.length_b   1.000
_cell.length_c   1.000
_cell.angle_alpha   90.00
_cell.angle_beta   90.00
_cell.angle_gamma   90.00
#
_symmetry.space_group_name_H-M   'P 1'
#
loop_
_entity.id
_entity.type
_entity.pdbx_description
1 polymer ?
#
loop_
_entity_poly.entity_id
_entity_poly.type
_entity_poly.pdbx_seq_one_letter_code
_entity_poly.pdbx_strand_id
1 'polypeptide(L)'
;MTLFEFLAERLGEDEIAAREVPSGRWTVVADDGLLTDYLTRLDPSRVLAEVEAKRRIVELHEPFIIGDLGETLCYRCGHGNESDPGARWPCLTVAALGTVYADHPDYEESWRP
;
A
#
# COMPACT_ATOMS: atom_id res chain seq x y z
N MET A 1 0.12 -15.85 -2.37
CA MET A 1 0.65 -14.55 -1.93
C MET A 1 -0.37 -13.95 -0.98
N THR A 2 0.06 -13.32 0.10
CA THR A 2 -0.83 -12.54 0.99
C THR A 2 -0.89 -11.09 0.55
N LEU A 3 -1.90 -10.33 0.98
CA LEU A 3 -1.94 -8.88 0.73
C LEU A 3 -0.70 -8.16 1.27
N PHE A 4 -0.11 -8.63 2.38
CA PHE A 4 1.11 -8.05 2.96
C PHE A 4 2.33 -8.27 2.06
N GLU A 5 2.49 -9.48 1.53
CA GLU A 5 3.55 -9.81 0.57
C GLU A 5 3.38 -9.00 -0.71
N PHE A 6 2.16 -8.95 -1.25
CA PHE A 6 1.83 -8.16 -2.44
C PHE A 6 2.14 -6.66 -2.24
N LEU A 7 1.73 -6.07 -1.12
CA LEU A 7 2.05 -4.68 -0.80
C LEU A 7 3.55 -4.45 -0.66
N ALA A 8 4.28 -5.37 -0.03
CA ALA A 8 5.73 -5.26 0.10
C ALA A 8 6.43 -5.24 -1.27
N GLU A 9 6.01 -6.12 -2.19
CA GLU A 9 6.52 -6.15 -3.57
C GLU A 9 6.21 -4.87 -4.32
N ARG A 10 4.92 -4.46 -4.39
CA ARG A 10 4.49 -3.28 -5.15
C ARG A 10 5.09 -1.98 -4.61
N LEU A 11 5.19 -1.84 -3.28
CA LEU A 11 5.88 -0.69 -2.68
C LEU A 11 7.39 -0.70 -2.94
N GLY A 12 8.00 -1.88 -3.08
CA GLY A 12 9.39 -2.03 -3.52
C GLY A 12 9.58 -1.57 -4.97
N GLU A 13 8.67 -1.95 -5.86
CA GLU A 13 8.68 -1.50 -7.27
C GLU A 13 8.51 0.01 -7.39
N ASP A 14 7.55 0.60 -6.66
CA ASP A 14 7.35 2.04 -6.63
C ASP A 14 8.60 2.79 -6.12
N GLU A 15 9.29 2.24 -5.11
CA GLU A 15 10.55 2.81 -4.61
C GLU A 15 11.67 2.74 -5.66
N ILE A 16 11.83 1.60 -6.33
CA ILE A 16 12.82 1.41 -7.39
C ILE A 16 12.55 2.40 -8.52
N ALA A 17 11.32 2.45 -9.03
CA ALA A 17 10.92 3.35 -10.10
C ALA A 17 11.16 4.83 -9.72
N ALA A 18 10.83 5.22 -8.49
CA ALA A 18 11.10 6.59 -8.02
C ALA A 18 12.61 6.88 -7.93
N ARG A 19 13.45 5.92 -7.52
CA ARG A 19 14.90 6.13 -7.42
C ARG A 19 15.62 6.26 -8.76
N GLU A 20 15.07 5.68 -9.83
CA GLU A 20 15.65 5.77 -11.18
C GLU A 20 15.49 7.17 -11.80
N VAL A 21 14.70 8.03 -11.18
CA VAL A 21 14.19 9.27 -11.73
C VAL A 21 14.67 10.45 -10.86
N PRO A 22 15.41 11.45 -11.39
CA PRO A 22 15.96 12.54 -10.58
C PRO A 22 14.87 13.46 -10.01
N SER A 23 14.90 13.75 -8.70
CA SER A 23 13.97 14.71 -8.11
C SER A 23 14.16 16.13 -8.69
N GLY A 24 13.09 16.91 -8.76
CA GLY A 24 13.11 18.29 -9.22
C GLY A 24 11.95 18.67 -10.12
N ARG A 25 12.05 19.84 -10.75
CA ARG A 25 11.02 20.33 -11.66
C ARG A 25 11.16 19.69 -13.03
N TRP A 26 10.24 18.79 -13.34
CA TRP A 26 10.09 18.17 -14.66
C TRP A 26 9.42 19.14 -15.62
N THR A 27 9.83 19.11 -16.88
CA THR A 27 9.12 19.80 -17.96
C THR A 27 8.87 18.78 -19.06
N VAL A 28 7.61 18.55 -19.39
CA VAL A 28 7.28 17.69 -20.52
C VAL A 28 7.35 18.51 -21.80
N VAL A 29 8.12 18.02 -22.76
CA VAL A 29 8.19 18.66 -24.08
C VAL A 29 6.92 18.33 -24.86
N ALA A 30 6.29 19.34 -25.46
CA ALA A 30 5.04 19.24 -26.22
C ALA A 30 3.78 18.87 -25.40
N ASP A 31 3.74 19.31 -24.14
CA ASP A 31 2.54 19.27 -23.29
C ASP A 31 1.85 20.65 -23.25
N ASP A 32 0.53 20.67 -23.06
CA ASP A 32 -0.27 21.90 -22.90
C ASP A 32 -0.15 22.53 -21.50
N GLY A 33 0.68 21.92 -20.64
CA GLY A 33 0.99 22.33 -19.28
C GLY A 33 0.30 21.47 -18.22
N LEU A 34 -0.77 20.73 -18.58
CA LEU A 34 -1.52 19.91 -17.63
C LEU A 34 -0.73 18.68 -17.16
N LEU A 35 -0.03 18.00 -18.07
CA LEU A 35 0.81 16.85 -17.71
C LEU A 35 2.01 17.29 -16.85
N THR A 36 2.57 18.46 -17.14
CA THR A 36 3.67 19.05 -16.39
C THR A 36 3.26 19.36 -14.95
N ASP A 37 2.08 19.96 -14.72
CA ASP A 37 1.57 20.19 -13.37
C ASP A 37 1.30 18.88 -12.63
N TYR A 38 0.69 17.90 -13.30
CA TYR A 38 0.43 16.58 -12.72
C TYR A 38 1.72 15.87 -12.29
N LEU A 39 2.73 15.81 -13.16
CA LEU A 39 4.01 15.18 -12.86
C LEU A 39 4.81 15.92 -11.79
N THR A 40 4.68 17.25 -11.70
CA THR A 40 5.31 18.02 -10.61
C THR A 40 4.79 17.59 -9.24
N ARG A 41 3.53 17.17 -9.14
CA ARG A 41 2.95 16.62 -7.89
C ARG A 41 3.40 15.19 -7.58
N LEU A 42 3.92 14.49 -8.60
CA LEU A 42 4.47 13.14 -8.51
C LEU A 42 6.01 13.15 -8.45
N ASP A 43 6.60 14.20 -7.88
CA ASP A 43 8.04 14.29 -7.71
C ASP A 43 8.58 13.01 -7.02
N PRO A 44 9.69 12.42 -7.50
CA PRO A 44 10.25 11.22 -6.92
C PRO A 44 10.47 11.27 -5.41
N SER A 45 10.88 12.42 -4.86
CA SER A 45 11.06 12.57 -3.40
C SER A 45 9.75 12.44 -2.63
N ARG A 46 8.65 12.92 -3.22
CA ARG A 46 7.30 12.76 -2.68
C ARG A 46 6.84 11.30 -2.75
N VAL A 47 7.07 10.61 -3.88
CA VAL A 47 6.73 9.18 -4.03
C VAL A 47 7.48 8.34 -2.99
N LEU A 48 8.78 8.59 -2.79
CA LEU A 48 9.57 7.90 -1.77
C LEU A 48 9.03 8.13 -0.35
N ALA A 49 8.61 9.36 -0.03
CA ALA A 49 7.98 9.65 1.25
C ALA A 49 6.62 8.93 1.42
N GLU A 50 5.85 8.77 0.35
CA GLU A 50 4.60 8.00 0.37
C GLU A 50 4.84 6.51 0.54
N VAL A 51 5.85 5.94 -0.13
CA VAL A 51 6.26 4.54 0.07
C VAL A 51 6.63 4.30 1.53
N GLU A 52 7.46 5.15 2.11
CA GLU A 52 7.88 5.04 3.51
C GLU A 52 6.66 5.10 4.46
N ALA A 53 5.76 6.06 4.23
CA ALA A 53 4.54 6.17 5.02
C ALA A 53 3.66 4.90 4.92
N LYS A 54 3.48 4.36 3.70
CA LYS A 54 2.69 3.14 3.49
C LYS A 54 3.35 1.92 4.14
N ARG A 55 4.68 1.76 4.05
CA ARG A 55 5.42 0.71 4.76
C ARG A 55 5.20 0.78 6.26
N ARG A 56 5.32 1.98 6.84
CA ARG A 56 5.08 2.18 8.26
C ARG A 56 3.66 1.79 8.67
N ILE A 57 2.66 2.11 7.85
CA ILE A 57 1.28 1.69 8.10
C ILE A 57 1.16 0.16 8.04
N VAL A 58 1.76 -0.50 7.04
CA VAL A 58 1.74 -1.97 6.93
C VAL A 58 2.39 -2.62 8.16
N GLU A 59 3.57 -2.15 8.59
CA GLU A 59 4.25 -2.62 9.80
C GLU A 59 3.42 -2.44 11.07
N LEU A 60 2.77 -1.28 11.23
CA LEU A 60 1.91 -1.02 12.38
C LEU A 60 0.71 -1.97 12.44
N HIS A 61 0.35 -2.60 11.33
CA HIS A 61 -0.79 -3.50 11.18
C HIS A 61 -0.38 -4.95 10.91
N GLU A 62 0.89 -5.31 11.18
CA GLU A 62 1.43 -6.66 10.98
C GLU A 62 0.56 -7.74 11.67
N PRO A 63 0.40 -8.93 11.04
CA PRO A 63 -0.31 -10.05 11.64
C PRO A 63 0.23 -10.41 13.02
N PHE A 64 -0.69 -10.62 13.95
CA PHE A 64 -0.42 -11.21 15.25
C PHE A 64 -1.23 -12.49 15.40
N ILE A 65 -0.56 -13.61 15.71
CA ILE A 65 -1.20 -14.91 15.88
C ILE A 65 -1.57 -15.08 17.35
N ILE A 66 -2.85 -15.33 17.65
CA ILE A 66 -3.34 -15.54 19.02
C ILE A 66 -3.79 -16.99 19.26
N GLY A 67 -3.40 -17.51 20.41
CA GLY A 67 -3.91 -18.77 20.96
C GLY A 67 -3.43 -20.02 20.25
N ASP A 68 -3.82 -21.17 20.78
CA ASP A 68 -3.42 -22.49 20.26
C ASP A 68 -4.12 -22.84 18.93
N LEU A 69 -5.12 -22.06 18.52
CA LEU A 69 -5.92 -22.25 17.30
C LEU A 69 -5.30 -21.57 16.06
N GLY A 70 -4.30 -20.69 16.23
CA GLY A 70 -3.59 -20.06 15.10
C GLY A 70 -4.35 -18.94 14.39
N GLU A 71 -5.29 -18.27 15.06
CA GLU A 71 -6.06 -17.16 14.49
C GLU A 71 -5.16 -15.96 14.19
N THR A 72 -5.27 -15.40 12.97
CA THR A 72 -4.49 -14.22 12.55
C THR A 72 -5.28 -12.94 12.72
N LEU A 73 -4.77 -12.03 13.54
CA LEU A 73 -5.45 -10.79 13.92
C LEU A 73 -4.57 -9.56 13.62
N CYS A 74 -5.19 -8.39 13.58
CA CYS A 74 -4.44 -7.12 13.62
C CYS A 74 -4.42 -6.57 15.05
N TYR A 75 -3.30 -6.71 15.75
CA TYR A 75 -3.15 -6.21 17.14
C TYR A 75 -3.47 -4.72 17.26
N ARG A 76 -3.13 -3.93 16.23
CA ARG A 76 -3.34 -2.48 16.23
C ARG A 76 -4.79 -2.06 16.08
N CYS A 77 -5.58 -2.82 15.33
CA CYS A 77 -7.00 -2.55 15.16
C CYS A 77 -7.86 -3.08 16.31
N GLY A 78 -7.35 -4.03 17.10
CA GLY A 78 -8.15 -4.73 18.12
C GLY A 78 -9.25 -5.63 17.54
N HIS A 79 -9.26 -5.81 16.20
CA HIS A 79 -10.19 -6.65 15.47
C HIS A 79 -9.56 -8.01 15.22
N GLY A 80 -10.15 -9.07 15.77
CA GLY A 80 -9.67 -10.41 15.49
C GLY A 80 -10.41 -11.58 16.13
N ASN A 81 -11.42 -11.40 16.98
CA ASN A 81 -12.19 -12.57 17.38
C ASN A 81 -13.32 -12.82 16.37
N GLU A 82 -13.65 -14.10 16.15
CA GLU A 82 -14.81 -14.54 15.35
C GLU A 82 -16.16 -13.97 15.88
N SER A 83 -16.14 -13.44 17.10
CA SER A 83 -17.28 -12.83 17.78
C SER A 83 -17.54 -11.37 17.37
N ASP A 84 -16.60 -10.74 16.67
CA ASP A 84 -16.80 -9.42 16.04
C ASP A 84 -17.03 -9.65 14.53
N PRO A 85 -18.29 -9.58 14.05
CA PRO A 85 -18.58 -9.69 12.62
C PRO A 85 -17.93 -8.57 11.77
N GLY A 86 -17.32 -7.55 12.38
CA GLY A 86 -16.46 -6.54 11.74
C GLY A 86 -14.97 -6.90 11.69
N ALA A 87 -14.53 -7.98 12.35
CA ALA A 87 -13.14 -8.42 12.36
C ALA A 87 -12.76 -9.18 11.07
N ARG A 88 -12.55 -8.41 10.01
CA ARG A 88 -11.98 -8.91 8.75
C ARG A 88 -10.46 -8.96 8.83
N TRP A 89 -9.87 -10.07 8.40
CA TRP A 89 -8.45 -10.18 8.07
C TRP A 89 -8.24 -10.34 6.55
N PRO A 90 -7.27 -9.64 5.93
CA PRO A 90 -6.50 -8.50 6.45
C PRO A 90 -7.40 -7.35 6.92
N CYS A 91 -6.93 -6.55 7.88
CA CYS A 91 -7.73 -5.43 8.40
C CYS A 91 -8.02 -4.39 7.31
N LEU A 92 -9.14 -3.67 7.45
CA LEU A 92 -9.61 -2.70 6.44
C LEU A 92 -8.59 -1.60 6.13
N THR A 93 -7.73 -1.23 7.09
CA THR A 93 -6.66 -0.26 6.86
C THR A 93 -5.66 -0.77 5.82
N VAL A 94 -5.20 -2.01 5.94
CA VAL A 94 -4.26 -2.62 4.99
C VAL A 94 -4.97 -2.94 3.68
N ALA A 95 -6.21 -3.43 3.72
CA ALA A 95 -7.05 -3.63 2.54
C ALA A 95 -7.21 -2.35 1.72
N ALA A 96 -7.44 -1.20 2.38
CA ALA A 96 -7.54 0.10 1.73
C ALA A 96 -6.25 0.51 1.01
N LEU A 97 -5.07 0.24 1.59
CA LEU A 97 -3.78 0.48 0.91
C LEU A 97 -3.64 -0.34 -0.37
N GLY A 98 -4.13 -1.59 -0.36
CA GLY A 98 -4.13 -2.46 -1.53
C GLY A 98 -4.91 -1.91 -2.72
N THR A 99 -5.92 -1.07 -2.49
CA THR A 99 -6.83 -0.59 -3.56
C THR A 99 -6.13 0.23 -4.64
N VAL A 100 -4.98 0.84 -4.33
CA VAL A 100 -4.17 1.58 -5.33
C VAL A 100 -3.67 0.66 -6.44
N TYR A 101 -3.56 -0.64 -6.17
CA TYR A 101 -3.09 -1.65 -7.11
C TYR A 101 -4.21 -2.59 -7.57
N ALA A 102 -5.48 -2.19 -7.45
CA ALA A 102 -6.62 -3.05 -7.77
C ALA A 102 -6.68 -3.48 -9.25
N ASP A 103 -6.03 -2.73 -10.14
CA ASP A 103 -5.91 -3.05 -11.57
C ASP A 103 -4.72 -3.98 -11.88
N HIS A 104 -3.90 -4.33 -10.87
CA HIS A 104 -2.77 -5.24 -11.05
C HIS A 104 -3.26 -6.68 -11.24
N PRO A 105 -2.70 -7.46 -12.19
CA PRO A 105 -3.19 -8.83 -12.47
C PRO A 105 -3.08 -9.79 -11.27
N ASP A 106 -2.08 -9.58 -10.40
CA ASP A 106 -1.90 -10.39 -9.19
C ASP A 106 -2.70 -9.87 -7.98
N TYR A 107 -3.52 -8.81 -8.15
CA TYR A 107 -4.41 -8.35 -7.09
C TYR A 107 -5.60 -9.30 -6.96
N GLU A 108 -5.85 -9.82 -5.76
CA GLU A 108 -7.02 -10.66 -5.51
C GLU A 108 -8.22 -9.82 -5.06
N GLU A 109 -9.37 -9.97 -5.72
CA GLU A 109 -10.61 -9.26 -5.37
C GLU A 109 -11.08 -9.55 -3.93
N SER A 110 -10.67 -10.69 -3.37
CA SER A 110 -10.88 -11.05 -1.95
C SER A 110 -10.24 -10.05 -0.97
N TRP A 111 -9.27 -9.25 -1.42
CA TRP A 111 -8.60 -8.22 -0.62
C TRP A 111 -9.33 -6.88 -0.65
N ARG A 112 -10.31 -6.67 -1.55
CA ARG A 112 -11.02 -5.40 -1.67
C ARG A 112 -11.87 -5.12 -0.43
N PRO A 113 -11.75 -3.94 0.23
CA PRO A 113 -12.49 -3.59 1.46
C PRO A 113 -14.00 -3.81 1.41
#